data_AF-A0A1D1VSH6-F1
#
_entry.id   AF-A0A1D1VSH6-F1
#
_cell.length_a   1.000
_cell.length_b   1.000
_cell.length_c   1.000
_cell.angle_alpha   90.00
_cell.angle_beta   90.00
_cell.angle_gamma   90.00
#
_symmetry.space_group_name_H-M   'P 1'
#
loop_
_entity.id
_entity.type
_entity.pdbx_description
1 polymer ?
#
loop_
_entity_poly.entity_id
_entity_poly.type
_entity_poly.pdbx_seq_one_letter_code
_entity_poly.pdbx_strand_id
1 'polypeptide(L)'
;MSSCPPAIHEILDNCWDENPNLRHSFTKIRDLLTKNLGRMGDNIIDYLIESMEKHAAALELEADNKMKMLEEEKQRSDDILSHMLPKTIAHALSHGIHPPPEVFESTTVQFSAVDGFSKLASGAKTPHNIIRILNALYTTCDFAIENYDVYKVETVKDAYMIVSGLPVRNGIRHADNIASLAFHMRRNVSLMELPVEILTDDSTKLRLRVGIHSGPCVAAIVGTRLPRYCL
;
A
#
# COMPACT_ATOMS: atom_id res chain seq x y z
N MET A 1 18.96 1.31 52.17
CA MET A 1 20.34 1.57 52.63
C MET A 1 21.32 0.55 52.01
N SER A 2 21.37 0.39 50.68
CA SER A 2 22.27 -0.61 50.03
C SER A 2 22.94 -0.09 48.75
N SER A 3 23.25 1.21 48.68
CA SER A 3 23.91 1.82 47.51
C SER A 3 25.14 2.65 47.88
N CYS A 4 25.63 2.58 49.12
CA CYS A 4 26.85 3.29 49.51
C CYS A 4 28.02 2.29 49.60
N PRO A 5 29.10 2.49 48.83
CA PRO A 5 30.32 1.67 48.93
C PRO A 5 30.81 1.54 50.38
N PRO A 6 31.25 0.35 50.83
CA PRO A 6 31.68 0.11 52.21
C PRO A 6 32.75 1.10 52.71
N ALA A 7 33.65 1.51 51.81
CA ALA A 7 34.71 2.48 52.10
C ALA A 7 34.19 3.88 52.47
N ILE A 8 33.03 4.29 51.95
CA ILE A 8 32.42 5.59 52.29
C ILE A 8 31.74 5.52 53.65
N HIS A 9 31.15 4.37 53.98
CA HIS A 9 30.55 4.14 55.31
C HIS A 9 31.61 4.23 56.41
N GLU A 10 32.76 3.60 56.19
CA GLU A 10 33.89 3.64 57.13
C GLU A 10 34.46 5.05 57.31
N ILE A 11 34.50 5.86 56.24
CA ILE A 11 34.92 7.27 56.34
C ILE A 11 33.90 8.07 57.17
N LEU A 12 32.60 7.85 56.97
CA LEU A 12 31.54 8.55 57.71
C LEU A 12 31.57 8.21 59.21
N ASP A 13 31.74 6.93 59.55
CA ASP A 13 31.82 6.48 60.95
C ASP A 13 33.02 7.14 61.67
N ASN A 14 34.18 7.18 61.00
CA ASN A 14 35.39 7.80 61.55
C ASN A 14 35.34 9.35 61.59
N CYS A 15 34.40 9.99 60.90
CA CYS A 15 34.17 11.44 61.03
C CYS A 15 33.31 11.78 62.25
N TRP A 16 32.53 10.81 62.73
CA TRP A 16 31.58 10.96 63.84
C TRP A 16 32.09 10.44 65.18
N ASP A 17 33.37 10.06 65.27
CA ASP A 17 33.99 9.53 66.49
C ASP A 17 33.78 10.47 67.68
N GLU A 18 33.40 9.95 68.84
CA GLU A 18 33.14 10.77 70.04
C GLU A 18 34.39 11.51 70.53
N ASN A 19 35.58 10.98 70.24
CA ASN A 19 36.86 11.61 70.57
C ASN A 19 37.31 12.57 69.45
N PRO A 20 37.40 13.90 69.72
CA PRO A 20 37.76 14.89 68.69
C PRO A 20 39.12 14.67 68.02
N ASN A 21 40.06 13.99 68.70
CA ASN A 21 41.41 13.75 68.19
C ASN A 21 41.51 12.53 67.27
N LEU A 22 40.52 11.62 67.31
CA LEU A 22 40.46 10.43 66.45
C LEU A 22 39.70 10.71 65.14
N ARG A 23 38.95 11.82 65.08
CA ARG A 23 38.28 12.27 63.86
C ARG A 23 39.30 12.59 62.78
N HIS A 24 38.96 12.20 61.55
CA HIS A 24 39.78 12.54 60.41
C HIS A 24 39.79 14.06 60.18
N SER A 25 40.98 14.63 59.98
CA SER A 25 41.11 16.01 59.50
C SER A 25 40.48 16.15 58.11
N PHE A 26 39.89 17.31 57.83
CA PHE A 26 39.29 17.64 56.52
C PHE A 26 40.21 17.33 55.33
N THR A 27 41.52 17.55 55.49
CA THR A 27 42.51 17.21 54.45
C THR A 27 42.56 15.70 54.19
N LYS A 28 42.53 14.90 55.27
CA LYS A 28 42.59 13.44 55.22
C LYS A 28 41.27 12.85 54.68
N ILE A 29 40.12 13.43 55.02
CA ILE A 29 38.80 13.07 54.47
C ILE A 29 38.80 13.30 52.94
N ARG A 30 39.27 14.47 52.50
CA ARG A 30 39.36 14.81 51.07
C ARG A 30 40.26 13.84 50.32
N ASP A 31 41.42 13.50 50.86
CA ASP A 31 42.36 12.59 50.22
C ASP A 31 41.79 11.15 50.15
N LEU A 32 41.10 10.70 51.20
CA LEU A 32 40.44 9.38 51.24
C LEU A 32 39.25 9.29 50.29
N LEU A 33 38.45 10.35 50.16
CA LEU A 33 37.38 10.42 49.18
C LEU A 33 37.94 10.42 47.76
N THR A 34 38.99 11.22 47.50
CA THR A 34 39.65 11.27 46.17
C THR A 34 40.26 9.90 45.80
N LYS A 35 40.77 9.16 46.79
CA LYS A 35 41.37 7.83 46.59
C LYS A 35 40.33 6.71 46.38
N ASN A 36 39.18 6.78 47.05
CA ASN A 36 38.14 5.73 46.97
C ASN A 36 37.10 5.98 45.87
N LEU A 37 36.82 7.23 45.53
CA LEU A 37 35.81 7.62 44.53
C LEU A 37 36.42 8.15 43.22
N GLY A 38 37.74 8.33 43.16
CA GLY A 38 38.40 9.09 42.10
C GLY A 38 38.15 10.60 42.23
N ARG A 39 38.68 11.40 41.30
CA ARG A 39 38.26 12.80 41.16
C ARG A 39 36.78 12.81 40.79
N MET A 40 35.95 13.34 41.68
CA MET A 40 34.49 13.33 41.64
C MET A 40 33.85 13.98 40.38
N GLY A 41 34.66 14.56 39.48
CA GLY A 41 34.24 15.11 38.20
C GLY A 41 34.45 14.20 36.98
N ASP A 42 35.35 13.22 37.04
CA ASP A 42 35.72 12.42 35.85
C ASP A 42 34.68 11.29 35.63
N ASN A 43 34.26 10.58 36.68
CA ASN A 43 33.34 9.43 36.57
C ASN A 43 31.89 9.78 36.19
N ILE A 44 31.42 11.00 36.50
CA ILE A 44 30.04 11.43 36.20
C ILE A 44 29.92 11.87 34.73
N ILE A 45 30.95 12.55 34.21
CA ILE A 45 30.98 12.99 32.82
C ILE A 45 31.05 11.78 31.89
N ASP A 46 31.89 10.79 32.21
CA ASP A 46 31.99 9.56 31.42
C ASP A 46 30.66 8.78 31.41
N TYR A 47 29.98 8.68 32.56
CA TYR A 47 28.64 8.07 32.62
C TYR A 47 27.60 8.84 31.80
N LEU A 48 27.63 10.18 31.83
CA LEU A 48 26.74 11.01 31.02
C LEU A 48 27.03 10.85 29.53
N ILE A 49 28.30 10.77 29.12
CA ILE A 49 28.70 10.52 27.73
C ILE A 49 28.22 9.14 27.28
N GLU A 50 28.48 8.08 28.04
CA GLU A 50 28.02 6.72 27.72
C GLU A 50 26.49 6.64 27.63
N SER A 51 25.79 7.31 28.55
CA SER A 51 24.33 7.40 28.55
C SER A 51 23.81 8.17 27.32
N MET A 52 24.43 9.30 26.98
CA MET A 52 24.08 10.08 25.79
C MET A 52 24.33 9.31 24.50
N GLU A 53 25.44 8.57 24.40
CA GLU A 53 25.75 7.71 23.25
C GLU A 53 24.71 6.59 23.11
N LYS A 54 24.34 5.91 24.20
CA LYS A 54 23.27 4.91 24.21
C LYS A 54 21.93 5.49 23.78
N HIS A 55 21.57 6.68 24.28
CA HIS A 55 20.34 7.35 23.88
C HIS A 55 20.36 7.79 22.41
N ALA A 56 21.49 8.30 21.92
CA ALA A 56 21.66 8.66 20.52
C ALA A 56 21.51 7.45 19.60
N ALA A 57 22.18 6.33 19.92
CA ALA A 57 22.07 5.08 19.15
C ALA A 57 20.65 4.50 19.20
N ALA A 58 19.96 4.57 20.34
CA ALA A 58 18.58 4.13 20.46
C ALA A 58 17.62 4.99 19.62
N LEU A 59 17.82 6.31 19.59
CA LEU A 59 17.03 7.22 18.77
C LEU A 59 17.29 7.03 17.28
N GLU A 60 18.53 6.78 16.88
CA GLU A 60 18.90 6.47 15.50
C GLU A 60 18.23 5.17 15.05
N LEU A 61 18.29 4.12 15.86
CA LEU A 61 17.58 2.87 15.61
C LEU A 61 16.05 3.07 15.53
N GLU A 62 15.47 3.92 16.39
CA GLU A 62 14.05 4.23 16.34
C GLU A 62 13.68 5.01 15.07
N ALA A 63 14.52 5.96 14.65
CA ALA A 63 14.35 6.73 13.43
C ALA A 63 14.40 5.81 12.20
N ASP A 64 15.38 4.92 12.13
CA ASP A 64 15.51 3.94 11.04
C ASP A 64 14.31 3.01 10.97
N ASN A 65 13.83 2.50 12.11
CA ASN A 65 12.64 1.66 12.17
C ASN A 65 11.40 2.41 11.68
N LYS A 66 11.22 3.68 12.07
CA LYS A 66 10.12 4.52 11.60
C LYS A 66 10.23 4.82 10.11
N MET A 67 11.42 5.11 9.59
CA MET A 67 11.64 5.33 8.16
C MET A 67 11.29 4.08 7.35
N LYS A 68 11.67 2.89 7.83
CA LYS A 68 11.32 1.63 7.18
C LYS A 68 9.80 1.38 7.16
N MET A 69 9.13 1.57 8.30
CA MET A 69 7.67 1.42 8.37
C MET A 69 6.95 2.41 7.45
N LEU A 70 7.45 3.65 7.36
CA LEU A 70 6.90 4.67 6.47
C LEU A 70 7.04 4.28 5.01
N GLU A 71 8.19 3.74 4.61
CA GLU A 71 8.42 3.29 3.23
C GLU A 71 7.54 2.10 2.86
N GLU A 72 7.38 1.12 3.76
CA GLU A 72 6.47 -0.02 3.57
C GLU A 72 5.01 0.44 3.39
N GLU A 73 4.57 1.40 4.20
CA GLU A 73 3.21 1.92 4.12
C GLU A 73 3.00 2.78 2.87
N LYS A 74 4.01 3.57 2.49
CA LYS A 74 4.00 4.33 1.24
C LYS A 74 3.89 3.39 0.03
N GLN A 75 4.69 2.33 -0.02
CA GLN A 75 4.64 1.35 -1.12
C GLN A 75 3.26 0.70 -1.22
N ARG A 76 2.66 0.30 -0.10
CA ARG A 76 1.28 -0.25 -0.10
C ARG A 76 0.26 0.76 -0.62
N SER A 77 0.39 2.03 -0.25
CA SER A 77 -0.50 3.10 -0.72
C SER A 77 -0.38 3.30 -2.23
N ASP A 78 0.86 3.33 -2.75
CA ASP A 78 1.15 3.49 -4.17
C ASP A 78 0.65 2.28 -4.99
N ASP A 79 0.80 1.05 -4.46
CA ASP A 79 0.30 -0.17 -5.10
C ASP A 79 -1.23 -0.14 -5.26
N ILE A 80 -1.96 0.22 -4.19
CA ILE A 80 -3.43 0.35 -4.22
C ILE A 80 -3.85 1.42 -5.23
N LEU A 81 -3.15 2.56 -5.25
CA LEU A 81 -3.46 3.64 -6.20
C LEU A 81 -3.24 3.19 -7.65
N SER A 82 -2.19 2.42 -7.90
CA SER A 82 -1.87 1.87 -9.22
C SER A 82 -2.86 0.81 -9.72
N HIS A 83 -3.56 0.13 -8.80
CA HIS A 83 -4.67 -0.78 -9.14
C HIS A 83 -5.95 -0.03 -9.50
N MET A 84 -6.15 1.17 -8.94
CA MET A 84 -7.37 1.97 -9.15
C MET A 84 -7.27 2.89 -10.36
N LEU A 85 -6.07 3.39 -10.66
CA LEU A 85 -5.83 4.40 -11.69
C LEU A 85 -4.68 4.00 -12.59
N PRO A 86 -4.65 4.47 -13.84
CA PRO A 86 -3.50 4.21 -14.69
C PRO A 86 -2.21 4.76 -14.07
N LYS A 87 -1.09 4.04 -14.20
CA LYS A 87 0.18 4.35 -13.53
C LYS A 87 0.65 5.81 -13.70
N THR A 88 0.51 6.36 -14.89
CA THR A 88 0.86 7.76 -15.19
C THR A 88 0.03 8.75 -14.38
N ILE A 89 -1.26 8.45 -14.23
CA ILE A 89 -2.22 9.26 -13.48
C ILE A 89 -2.02 9.07 -11.97
N ALA A 90 -1.82 7.84 -11.51
CA ALA A 90 -1.50 7.52 -10.12
C ALA A 90 -0.25 8.27 -9.64
N HIS A 91 0.81 8.24 -10.45
CA HIS A 91 2.07 8.95 -10.14
C HIS A 91 1.88 10.48 -10.10
N ALA A 92 1.08 11.06 -10.99
CA ALA A 92 0.80 12.50 -10.94
C ALA A 92 0.05 12.88 -9.65
N LEU A 93 -0.98 12.11 -9.29
CA LEU A 93 -1.76 12.35 -8.07
C LEU A 93 -0.95 12.15 -6.79
N SER A 94 -0.03 11.17 -6.74
CA SER A 94 0.83 10.96 -5.56
C SER A 94 1.79 12.14 -5.32
N HIS A 95 2.08 12.93 -6.35
CA HIS A 95 2.85 14.16 -6.27
C HIS A 95 1.98 15.42 -6.06
N GLY A 96 0.67 15.26 -5.82
CA GLY A 96 -0.27 16.37 -5.66
C GLY A 96 -0.58 17.12 -6.96
N ILE A 97 -0.25 16.53 -8.11
CA ILE A 97 -0.53 17.10 -9.43
C ILE A 97 -1.88 16.56 -9.90
N HIS A 98 -2.76 17.45 -10.36
CA HIS A 98 -4.02 17.08 -11.02
C HIS A 98 -3.87 17.20 -12.53
N PRO A 99 -3.73 16.09 -13.28
CA PRO A 99 -3.70 16.11 -14.73
C PRO A 99 -4.94 16.80 -15.33
N PRO A 100 -4.74 17.73 -16.28
CA PRO A 100 -5.86 18.30 -17.03
C PRO A 100 -6.51 17.25 -17.94
N PRO A 101 -7.75 17.47 -18.41
CA PRO A 101 -8.36 16.64 -19.43
C PRO A 101 -7.47 16.54 -20.69
N GLU A 102 -7.32 15.33 -21.23
CA GLU A 102 -6.52 15.07 -22.43
C GLU A 102 -7.41 14.56 -23.57
N VAL A 103 -7.19 15.07 -24.78
CA VAL A 103 -7.85 14.63 -26.01
C VAL A 103 -6.98 13.57 -26.68
N PHE A 104 -7.53 12.39 -26.92
CA PHE A 104 -6.89 11.30 -27.65
C PHE A 104 -7.48 11.17 -29.04
N GLU A 105 -6.69 11.43 -30.09
CA GLU A 105 -7.18 11.40 -31.48
C GLU A 105 -7.52 9.99 -32.00
N SER A 106 -6.78 8.97 -31.53
CA SER A 106 -6.86 7.61 -32.06
C SER A 106 -6.97 6.61 -30.91
N THR A 107 -8.19 6.17 -30.66
CA THR A 107 -8.51 5.19 -29.61
C THR A 107 -9.53 4.18 -30.14
N THR A 108 -9.57 2.99 -29.54
CA THR A 108 -10.66 2.03 -29.77
C THR A 108 -11.26 1.66 -28.43
N VAL A 109 -12.58 1.86 -28.32
CA VAL A 109 -13.38 1.51 -27.14
C VAL A 109 -14.17 0.25 -27.45
N GLN A 110 -14.22 -0.66 -26.47
CA GLN A 110 -15.07 -1.83 -26.51
C GLN A 110 -16.05 -1.80 -25.33
N PHE A 111 -17.31 -2.05 -25.65
CA PHE A 111 -18.34 -2.40 -24.69
C PHE A 111 -18.69 -3.88 -24.85
N SER A 112 -18.66 -4.64 -23.78
CA SER A 112 -19.19 -6.00 -23.78
C SER A 112 -20.22 -6.20 -22.69
N ALA A 113 -21.19 -7.08 -22.91
CA ALA A 113 -22.24 -7.40 -21.95
C ALA A 113 -22.75 -8.83 -22.16
N VAL A 114 -23.33 -9.43 -21.12
CA VAL A 114 -23.85 -10.80 -21.20
C VAL A 114 -25.22 -10.79 -21.87
N ASP A 115 -25.37 -11.60 -22.91
CA ASP A 115 -26.64 -11.71 -23.61
C ASP A 115 -27.71 -12.34 -22.70
N GLY A 116 -28.78 -11.59 -22.45
CA GLY A 116 -29.88 -12.04 -21.60
C GLY A 116 -29.58 -12.03 -20.10
N PHE A 117 -28.58 -11.27 -19.64
CA PHE A 117 -28.23 -11.19 -18.22
C PHE A 117 -29.43 -10.88 -17.30
N SER A 118 -30.34 -9.99 -17.70
CA SER A 118 -31.52 -9.67 -16.89
C SER A 118 -32.40 -10.90 -16.62
N LYS A 119 -32.52 -11.82 -17.59
CA LYS A 119 -33.28 -13.07 -17.42
C LYS A 119 -32.55 -14.03 -16.49
N LEU A 120 -31.22 -14.14 -16.64
CA LEU A 120 -30.36 -14.91 -15.74
C LEU A 120 -30.48 -14.40 -14.31
N ALA A 121 -30.42 -13.08 -14.11
CA ALA A 121 -30.56 -12.40 -12.84
C ALA A 121 -31.93 -12.65 -12.19
N SER A 122 -33.01 -12.55 -12.96
CA SER A 122 -34.37 -12.82 -12.45
C SER A 122 -34.65 -14.29 -12.15
N GLY A 123 -33.96 -15.20 -12.84
CA GLY A 123 -34.14 -16.65 -12.67
C GLY A 123 -33.26 -17.26 -11.57
N ALA A 124 -32.31 -16.50 -11.03
CA ALA A 124 -31.41 -17.01 -10.00
C ALA A 124 -32.12 -17.24 -8.67
N LYS A 125 -31.88 -18.41 -8.09
CA LYS A 125 -32.45 -18.82 -6.80
C LYS A 125 -31.97 -17.94 -5.63
N THR A 126 -30.74 -17.43 -5.70
CA THR A 126 -30.15 -16.59 -4.66
C THR A 126 -29.33 -15.45 -5.26
N PRO A 127 -29.27 -14.28 -4.61
CA PRO A 127 -28.37 -13.18 -5.01
C PRO A 127 -26.90 -13.60 -5.03
N HIS A 128 -26.49 -14.50 -4.13
CA HIS A 128 -25.13 -15.05 -4.06
C HIS A 128 -24.71 -15.73 -5.37
N ASN A 129 -25.62 -16.44 -6.03
CA ASN A 129 -25.32 -17.11 -7.29
C ASN A 129 -25.02 -16.12 -8.42
N ILE A 130 -25.72 -14.98 -8.47
CA ILE A 130 -25.44 -13.92 -9.45
C ILE A 130 -24.08 -13.28 -9.21
N ILE A 131 -23.74 -13.01 -7.94
CA ILE A 131 -22.42 -12.46 -7.59
C ILE A 131 -21.31 -13.43 -8.01
N ARG A 132 -21.49 -14.74 -7.81
CA ARG A 132 -20.53 -15.75 -8.25
C ARG A 132 -20.33 -15.76 -9.78
N ILE A 133 -21.42 -15.64 -10.56
CA ILE A 133 -21.34 -15.55 -12.02
C ILE A 133 -20.58 -14.30 -12.44
N LEU A 134 -20.92 -13.14 -11.87
CA LEU A 134 -20.27 -11.86 -12.19
C LEU A 134 -18.78 -11.91 -11.85
N ASN A 135 -18.41 -12.44 -10.68
CA ASN A 135 -17.01 -12.62 -10.31
C ASN A 135 -16.28 -13.54 -11.28
N ALA A 136 -16.85 -14.69 -11.65
CA ALA A 136 -16.24 -15.60 -12.61
C ALA A 136 -16.07 -14.96 -14.00
N LEU A 137 -17.06 -14.18 -14.45
CA LEU A 137 -17.01 -13.42 -15.69
C LEU A 137 -15.88 -12.38 -15.65
N TYR A 138 -15.81 -11.58 -14.57
CA TYR A 138 -14.80 -10.54 -14.43
C TYR A 138 -13.40 -11.11 -14.30
N THR A 139 -13.18 -12.16 -13.52
CA THR A 139 -11.88 -12.84 -13.44
C THR A 139 -11.46 -13.36 -14.81
N THR A 140 -12.38 -13.93 -15.58
CA THR A 140 -12.09 -14.46 -16.93
C THR A 140 -11.73 -13.35 -17.92
N CYS A 141 -12.45 -12.22 -17.86
CA CYS A 141 -12.16 -11.04 -18.65
C CYS A 141 -10.84 -10.39 -18.24
N ASP A 142 -10.59 -10.26 -16.93
CA ASP A 142 -9.38 -9.67 -16.35
C ASP A 142 -8.14 -10.51 -16.73
N PHE A 143 -8.24 -11.84 -16.74
CA PHE A 143 -7.17 -12.70 -17.25
C PHE A 143 -6.90 -12.50 -18.76
N ALA A 144 -7.95 -12.25 -19.54
CA ALA A 144 -7.78 -12.02 -20.98
C ALA A 144 -7.06 -10.69 -21.26
N ILE A 145 -7.35 -9.61 -20.50
CA ILE A 145 -6.75 -8.29 -20.73
C ILE A 145 -5.25 -8.23 -20.41
N GLU A 146 -4.74 -9.08 -19.51
CA GLU A 146 -3.32 -9.07 -19.10
C GLU A 146 -2.33 -9.25 -20.27
N ASN A 147 -2.80 -9.87 -21.37
CA ASN A 147 -1.98 -10.15 -22.54
C ASN A 147 -2.02 -9.05 -23.62
N TYR A 148 -2.76 -7.95 -23.38
CA TYR A 148 -2.98 -6.90 -24.37
C TYR A 148 -2.71 -5.51 -23.79
N ASP A 149 -2.33 -4.59 -24.66
CA ASP A 149 -2.19 -3.17 -24.32
C ASP A 149 -3.57 -2.51 -24.29
N VAL A 150 -4.30 -2.72 -23.19
CA VAL A 150 -5.64 -2.21 -22.94
C VAL A 150 -5.78 -1.69 -21.51
N TYR A 151 -6.60 -0.67 -21.34
CA TYR A 151 -7.00 -0.14 -20.05
C TYR A 151 -8.45 -0.50 -19.76
N LYS A 152 -8.69 -1.03 -18.55
CA LYS A 152 -10.02 -1.30 -18.01
C LYS A 152 -10.57 -0.01 -17.41
N VAL A 153 -11.71 0.47 -17.91
CA VAL A 153 -12.31 1.74 -17.48
C VAL A 153 -13.21 1.52 -16.25
N GLU A 154 -14.51 1.41 -16.44
CA GLU A 154 -15.47 1.13 -15.39
C GLU A 154 -16.46 0.07 -15.88
N THR A 155 -16.89 -0.80 -14.97
CA THR A 155 -17.87 -1.84 -15.24
C THR A 155 -19.20 -1.46 -14.58
N VAL A 156 -20.31 -1.50 -15.32
CA VAL A 156 -21.64 -1.25 -14.78
C VAL A 156 -22.51 -2.48 -15.00
N LYS A 157 -22.96 -3.12 -13.92
CA LYS A 157 -23.78 -4.35 -13.92
C LYS A 157 -23.05 -5.56 -14.51
N ASP A 158 -23.38 -5.96 -15.73
CA ASP A 158 -22.74 -7.01 -16.53
C ASP A 158 -21.96 -6.42 -17.71
N ALA A 159 -21.96 -5.09 -17.84
CA ALA A 159 -21.22 -4.39 -18.88
C ALA A 159 -19.76 -4.24 -18.49
N TYR A 160 -18.87 -4.60 -19.40
CA TYR A 160 -17.42 -4.53 -19.25
C TYR A 160 -16.85 -3.61 -20.33
N MET A 161 -16.29 -2.48 -19.88
CA MET A 161 -15.75 -1.45 -20.76
C MET A 161 -14.23 -1.45 -20.71
N ILE A 162 -13.62 -1.51 -21.89
CA ILE A 162 -12.16 -1.43 -22.06
C ILE A 162 -11.83 -0.52 -23.23
N VAL A 163 -10.61 -0.03 -23.22
CA VAL A 163 -10.11 0.90 -24.24
C VAL A 163 -8.64 0.63 -24.52
N SER A 164 -8.22 0.86 -25.75
CA SER A 164 -6.81 0.90 -26.14
C SER A 164 -6.47 2.21 -26.84
N GLY A 165 -5.20 2.62 -26.77
CA GLY A 165 -4.73 3.91 -27.25
C GLY A 165 -4.82 5.03 -26.20
N LEU A 166 -5.26 4.70 -24.98
CA LEU A 166 -5.18 5.56 -23.80
C LEU A 166 -4.97 4.70 -22.53
N PRO A 167 -4.40 5.25 -21.45
CA PRO A 167 -3.83 6.60 -21.34
C PRO A 167 -2.52 6.76 -22.12
N VAL A 168 -1.91 5.65 -22.57
CA VAL A 168 -0.69 5.68 -23.39
C VAL A 168 -1.09 5.46 -24.85
N ARG A 169 -0.68 6.39 -25.71
CA ARG A 169 -0.91 6.31 -27.15
C ARG A 169 -0.10 5.17 -27.75
N ASN A 170 -0.73 4.35 -28.58
CA ASN A 170 -0.08 3.19 -29.19
C ASN A 170 -0.16 3.18 -30.74
N GLY A 171 -0.42 4.33 -31.35
CA GLY A 171 -0.47 4.50 -32.80
C GLY A 171 -1.74 3.89 -33.38
N ILE A 172 -1.61 2.95 -34.32
CA ILE A 172 -2.74 2.23 -34.94
C ILE A 172 -3.04 0.88 -34.25
N ARG A 173 -2.25 0.50 -33.24
CA ARG A 173 -2.35 -0.81 -32.59
C ARG A 173 -3.59 -0.96 -31.72
N HIS A 174 -4.21 0.15 -31.30
CA HIS A 174 -5.41 0.11 -30.46
C HIS A 174 -6.54 -0.74 -31.05
N ALA A 175 -6.76 -0.65 -32.36
CA ALA A 175 -7.83 -1.39 -33.03
C ALA A 175 -7.55 -2.88 -33.06
N ASP A 176 -6.30 -3.27 -33.34
CA ASP A 176 -5.86 -4.66 -33.36
C ASP A 176 -5.91 -5.31 -31.97
N ASN A 177 -5.40 -4.61 -30.95
CA ASN A 177 -5.47 -5.04 -29.55
C ASN A 177 -6.91 -5.34 -29.13
N ILE A 178 -7.83 -4.40 -29.39
CA ILE A 178 -9.23 -4.56 -28.99
C ILE A 178 -9.93 -5.65 -29.81
N ALA A 179 -9.71 -5.71 -31.13
CA ALA A 179 -10.34 -6.74 -31.97
C ALA A 179 -9.88 -8.15 -31.58
N SER A 180 -8.58 -8.35 -31.37
CA SER A 180 -8.00 -9.62 -30.95
C SER A 180 -8.49 -10.03 -29.56
N LEU A 181 -8.52 -9.08 -28.61
CA LEU A 181 -9.04 -9.30 -27.28
C LEU A 181 -10.53 -9.64 -27.26
N ALA A 182 -11.34 -9.00 -28.11
CA ALA A 182 -12.76 -9.31 -28.24
C ALA A 182 -13.00 -10.79 -28.58
N PHE A 183 -12.23 -11.35 -29.52
CA PHE A 183 -12.29 -12.76 -29.85
C PHE A 183 -11.86 -13.66 -28.69
N HIS A 184 -10.75 -13.30 -28.03
CA HIS A 184 -10.22 -14.05 -26.89
C HIS A 184 -11.23 -14.08 -25.72
N MET A 185 -11.79 -12.93 -25.34
CA MET A 185 -12.82 -12.82 -24.31
C MET A 185 -14.07 -13.64 -24.65
N ARG A 186 -14.60 -13.51 -25.88
CA ARG A 186 -15.79 -14.27 -26.29
C ARG A 186 -15.55 -15.78 -26.21
N ARG A 187 -14.37 -16.24 -26.63
CA ARG A 187 -13.98 -17.65 -26.53
C ARG A 187 -13.93 -18.11 -25.07
N ASN A 188 -13.21 -17.40 -24.21
CA ASN A 188 -13.06 -17.80 -22.80
C ASN A 188 -14.39 -17.82 -22.07
N VAL A 189 -15.24 -16.79 -22.26
CA VAL A 189 -16.58 -16.75 -21.65
C VAL A 189 -17.48 -17.88 -22.16
N SER A 190 -17.36 -18.27 -23.43
CA SER A 190 -18.15 -19.38 -23.99
C SER A 190 -17.74 -20.76 -23.47
N LEU A 191 -16.50 -20.88 -22.98
CA LEU A 191 -15.93 -22.10 -22.38
C LEU A 191 -16.10 -22.12 -20.86
N MET A 192 -16.61 -21.05 -20.26
CA MET A 192 -16.78 -20.95 -18.82
C MET A 192 -17.83 -21.96 -18.35
N GLU A 193 -17.40 -22.87 -17.48
CA GLU A 193 -18.29 -23.83 -16.82
C GLU A 193 -18.94 -23.13 -15.62
N LEU A 194 -20.26 -22.95 -15.70
CA LEU A 194 -21.04 -22.43 -14.58
C LEU A 194 -21.51 -23.58 -13.69
N PRO A 195 -21.46 -23.41 -12.35
CA PRO A 195 -22.00 -24.41 -11.44
C PRO A 195 -23.48 -24.71 -11.73
N VAL A 196 -23.81 -26.00 -11.82
CA VAL A 196 -25.17 -26.54 -12.08
C VAL A 196 -26.23 -25.95 -11.16
N GLU A 197 -25.88 -25.66 -9.90
CA GLU A 197 -26.78 -25.06 -8.90
C GLU A 197 -27.28 -23.66 -9.26
N ILE A 198 -26.62 -22.99 -10.21
CA ILE A 198 -26.85 -21.60 -10.61
C ILE A 198 -27.74 -21.51 -11.85
N LEU A 199 -27.72 -22.51 -12.73
CA LEU A 199 -28.48 -22.52 -13.97
C LEU A 199 -29.84 -23.19 -13.77
N THR A 200 -30.88 -22.64 -14.39
CA THR A 200 -32.20 -23.29 -14.48
C THR A 200 -32.23 -24.40 -15.53
N ASP A 201 -31.25 -24.43 -16.43
CA ASP A 201 -31.08 -25.41 -17.50
C ASP A 201 -29.58 -25.71 -17.65
N ASP A 202 -29.19 -26.98 -17.47
CA ASP A 202 -27.81 -27.50 -17.47
C ASP A 202 -27.03 -27.20 -18.76
N SER A 203 -27.71 -26.72 -19.80
CA SER A 203 -27.13 -26.43 -21.12
C SER A 203 -26.83 -24.94 -21.38
N THR A 204 -27.10 -24.04 -20.42
CA THR A 204 -27.00 -22.59 -20.66
C THR A 204 -25.56 -22.09 -20.65
N LYS A 205 -24.95 -21.95 -21.83
CA LYS A 205 -23.66 -21.26 -22.00
C LYS A 205 -23.83 -19.75 -21.98
N LEU A 206 -22.95 -19.05 -21.25
CA LEU A 206 -22.89 -17.59 -21.32
C LEU A 206 -22.43 -17.14 -22.71
N ARG A 207 -23.10 -16.12 -23.24
CA ARG A 207 -22.75 -15.49 -24.51
C ARG A 207 -22.43 -14.03 -24.27
N LEU A 208 -21.24 -13.61 -24.68
CA LEU A 208 -20.81 -12.22 -24.60
C LEU A 208 -21.14 -11.50 -25.91
N ARG A 209 -21.89 -10.41 -25.81
CA ARG A 209 -22.11 -9.45 -26.90
C ARG A 209 -21.02 -8.40 -26.81
N VAL A 210 -20.41 -8.05 -27.94
CA VAL A 210 -19.30 -7.09 -27.99
C VAL A 210 -19.60 -6.04 -29.07
N GLY A 211 -19.50 -4.76 -28.70
CA GLY A 211 -19.53 -3.61 -29.60
C GLY A 211 -18.20 -2.88 -29.53
N ILE A 212 -17.67 -2.49 -30.69
CA ILE A 212 -16.37 -1.83 -30.82
C ILE A 212 -16.54 -0.57 -31.67
N HIS A 213 -15.92 0.52 -31.24
CA HIS A 213 -15.86 1.76 -32.00
C HIS A 213 -14.46 2.37 -31.91
N SER A 214 -13.99 2.97 -33.00
CA SER A 214 -12.70 3.65 -33.05
C SER A 214 -12.90 5.11 -33.42
N GLY A 215 -12.19 6.01 -32.74
CA GLY A 215 -12.30 7.45 -32.96
C GLY A 215 -11.59 8.25 -31.86
N PRO A 216 -11.74 9.59 -31.93
CA PRO A 216 -11.23 10.47 -30.90
C PRO A 216 -12.03 10.33 -29.60
N CYS A 217 -11.36 10.43 -28.45
CA CYS A 217 -11.94 10.34 -27.11
C CYS A 217 -11.26 11.37 -26.19
N VAL A 218 -11.96 11.84 -25.16
CA VAL A 218 -11.39 12.73 -24.13
C VAL A 218 -11.33 11.94 -22.84
N ALA A 219 -10.23 11.99 -22.11
CA ALA A 219 -10.14 11.38 -20.79
C ALA A 219 -9.68 12.36 -19.73
N ALA A 220 -10.21 12.22 -18.52
CA ALA A 220 -9.93 13.13 -17.41
C ALA A 220 -10.13 12.44 -16.06
N ILE A 221 -9.55 13.03 -15.01
CA ILE A 221 -9.85 12.63 -13.63
C ILE A 221 -11.07 13.40 -13.14
N VAL A 222 -12.09 12.67 -12.71
CA VAL A 222 -13.31 13.23 -12.14
C VAL A 222 -13.40 12.88 -10.66
N GLY A 223 -13.73 13.89 -9.83
CA GLY A 223 -13.90 13.74 -8.38
C GLY A 223 -12.62 13.99 -7.59
N THR A 224 -12.77 14.69 -6.45
CA THR A 224 -11.64 15.06 -5.57
C THR A 224 -11.42 14.06 -4.44
N ARG A 225 -12.49 13.48 -3.89
CA ARG A 225 -12.41 12.50 -2.79
C ARG A 225 -12.24 11.06 -3.28
N LEU A 226 -12.84 10.75 -4.43
CA LEU A 226 -12.77 9.42 -5.05
C LEU A 226 -12.47 9.64 -6.54
N PRO A 227 -11.20 9.88 -6.89
CA PRO A 227 -10.81 10.18 -8.26
C PRO A 227 -11.04 8.97 -9.14
N ARG A 228 -11.71 9.19 -10.27
CA ARG A 228 -11.96 8.19 -11.31
C ARG A 228 -11.40 8.68 -12.62
N TYR A 229 -10.74 7.80 -13.36
CA TYR A 229 -10.30 8.11 -14.70
C TYR A 229 -11.44 7.84 -15.69
N CYS A 230 -12.09 8.90 -16.14
CA CYS A 230 -13.31 8.85 -16.96
C CYS A 230 -12.99 9.17 -18.43
N LEU A 231 -13.78 8.56 -19.33
CA LEU A 231 -13.80 8.79 -20.78
C LEU A 231 -15.14 9.43 -21.19
#